data_AF-A0A662BEI0-F1
#
_entry.id   AF-A0A662BEI0-F1
#
_cell.length_a   1.000
_cell.length_b   1.000
_cell.length_c   1.000
_cell.angle_alpha   90.00
_cell.angle_beta   90.00
_cell.angle_gamma   90.00
#
_symmetry.space_group_name_H-M   'P 1'
#
loop_
_entity.id
_entity.type
_entity.pdbx_description
1 polymer ?
#
loop_
_entity_poly.entity_id
_entity_poly.type
_entity_poly.pdbx_seq_one_letter_code
_entity_poly.pdbx_strand_id
1 'polypeptide(L)'
;MVDLYKHFDKVDQIVKVLQKEKKQVEISNLVGSSLSFVISSVFKKLENPFLLIFNDKEEAAYYLNDLEQLLEVNRSASRHDVLFYPGSYRRPYQIEDTDNANILLRAEVLNRINSQKKPAIIVTYPDA
;
A
#
# COMPACT_ATOMS: atom_id res chain seq x y z
N MET A 1 -9.56 8.22 21.99
CA MET A 1 -8.92 6.97 21.48
C MET A 1 -8.07 7.18 20.24
N VAL A 2 -8.28 8.22 19.41
CA VAL A 2 -7.48 8.49 18.19
C VAL A 2 -6.12 9.16 18.50
N ASP A 3 -5.95 9.79 19.67
CA ASP A 3 -4.71 10.48 20.03
C ASP A 3 -3.58 9.58 20.57
N LEU A 4 -3.87 8.31 20.92
CA LEU A 4 -2.86 7.41 21.51
C LEU A 4 -1.82 6.90 20.50
N TYR A 5 -2.11 7.00 19.20
CA TYR A 5 -1.23 6.53 18.12
C TYR A 5 -0.53 7.65 17.37
N LYS A 6 -0.75 8.92 17.74
CA LYS A 6 -0.11 10.08 17.09
C LYS A 6 1.41 10.10 17.27
N HIS A 7 1.94 9.33 18.22
CA HIS A 7 3.37 9.13 18.44
C HIS A 7 3.68 7.64 18.50
N PHE A 8 3.59 6.95 17.35
CA PHE A 8 4.33 5.71 17.22
C PHE A 8 5.81 6.11 17.16
N ASP A 9 6.46 6.24 18.33
CA ASP A 9 7.82 6.77 18.52
C ASP A 9 8.89 6.10 17.63
N LYS A 10 8.55 4.92 17.09
CA LYS A 10 9.42 4.15 16.20
C LYS A 10 9.31 4.53 14.72
N VAL A 11 8.33 5.32 14.30
CA VAL A 11 8.19 5.74 12.87
C VAL A 11 9.43 6.49 12.41
N ASP A 12 9.97 7.40 13.23
CA ASP A 12 11.19 8.14 12.87
C ASP A 12 12.42 7.23 12.79
N GLN A 13 12.46 6.17 13.60
CA GLN A 13 13.52 5.17 13.50
C GLN A 13 13.40 4.37 12.21
N ILE A 14 12.19 3.94 11.84
CA ILE A 14 11.93 3.22 10.58
C ILE A 14 12.33 4.10 9.39
N VAL A 15 11.88 5.35 9.35
CA VAL A 15 12.24 6.34 8.31
C VAL A 15 13.76 6.48 8.18
N LYS A 16 14.49 6.65 9.29
CA LYS A 16 15.95 6.76 9.28
C LYS A 16 16.65 5.50 8.76
N VAL A 17 16.10 4.32 9.01
CA VAL A 17 16.67 3.07 8.51
C VAL A 17 16.38 2.92 7.02
N LEU A 18 15.16 3.22 6.58
CA LEU A 18 14.74 3.12 5.17
C LEU A 18 15.43 4.14 4.25
N GLN A 19 15.87 5.29 4.78
CA GLN A 19 16.67 6.26 4.02
C GLN A 19 18.10 5.78 3.70
N LYS A 20 18.60 4.74 4.39
CA LYS A 20 19.93 4.19 4.12
C LYS A 20 19.81 3.17 2.98
N GLU A 21 20.59 3.35 1.91
CA GLU A 21 20.55 2.45 0.76
C GLU A 21 20.84 0.98 1.12
N LYS A 22 20.15 0.08 0.42
CA LYS A 22 20.37 -1.39 0.41
C LYS A 22 20.30 -2.07 1.78
N LYS A 23 19.32 -1.71 2.60
CA LYS A 23 19.05 -2.40 3.88
C LYS A 23 17.76 -3.21 3.83
N GLN A 24 17.88 -4.50 4.16
CA GLN A 24 16.74 -5.32 4.55
C GLN A 24 16.40 -5.01 6.01
N VAL A 25 15.12 -4.75 6.29
CA VAL A 25 14.62 -4.44 7.63
C VAL A 25 13.48 -5.39 7.93
N GLU A 26 13.56 -6.03 9.09
CA GLU A 26 12.46 -6.82 9.65
C GLU A 26 11.80 -6.02 10.76
N ILE A 27 10.47 -5.94 10.75
CA ILE A 27 9.67 -5.29 11.78
C ILE A 27 8.70 -6.32 12.31
N SER A 28 8.88 -6.71 13.57
CA SER A 28 8.00 -7.65 14.27
C SER A 28 7.09 -6.90 15.27
N ASN A 29 6.09 -7.60 15.82
CA ASN A 29 5.14 -7.07 16.81
C ASN A 29 4.21 -5.97 16.28
N LEU A 30 3.83 -6.06 14.99
CA LEU A 30 2.72 -5.30 14.42
C LEU A 30 1.48 -6.18 14.46
N VAL A 31 0.50 -5.82 15.29
CA VAL A 31 -0.77 -6.56 15.46
C VAL A 31 -1.94 -5.73 14.95
N GLY A 32 -2.87 -6.36 14.22
CA GLY A 32 -4.04 -5.70 13.64
C GLY A 32 -3.68 -4.54 12.70
N SER A 33 -4.45 -3.46 12.75
CA SER A 33 -4.25 -2.26 11.90
C SER A 33 -2.98 -1.45 12.21
N SER A 34 -2.15 -1.86 13.19
CA SER A 34 -0.90 -1.15 13.50
C SER A 34 0.04 -1.05 12.29
N LEU A 35 0.06 -2.08 11.42
CA LEU A 35 0.81 -2.05 10.17
C LEU A 35 0.32 -0.92 9.24
N SER A 36 -1.00 -0.77 9.06
CA SER A 36 -1.62 0.28 8.25
C SER A 36 -1.25 1.69 8.75
N PHE A 37 -1.25 1.90 10.08
CA PHE A 37 -0.83 3.16 10.69
C PHE A 37 0.66 3.45 10.47
N VAL A 38 1.53 2.44 10.62
CA VAL A 38 2.97 2.59 10.40
C VAL A 38 3.24 2.92 8.93
N ILE A 39 2.71 2.14 8.00
CA ILE A 39 2.90 2.35 6.55
C ILE A 39 2.44 3.75 6.14
N SER A 40 1.22 4.15 6.52
CA SER A 40 0.68 5.47 6.18
C SER A 40 1.52 6.60 6.77
N SER A 41 2.06 6.44 7.98
CA SER A 41 2.93 7.44 8.63
C SER A 41 4.30 7.52 7.97
N VAL A 42 4.89 6.38 7.61
CA VAL A 42 6.20 6.32 6.94
C VAL A 42 6.09 6.87 5.51
N PHE A 43 5.05 6.50 4.76
CA PHE A 43 4.80 6.98 3.41
C PHE A 43 4.70 8.52 3.36
N LYS A 44 3.96 9.13 4.31
CA LYS A 44 3.86 10.59 4.45
C LYS A 44 5.19 11.29 4.72
N LYS A 45 6.13 10.61 5.39
CA LYS A 45 7.44 11.19 5.75
C LYS A 45 8.50 11.01 4.67
N LEU A 46 8.44 9.90 3.92
CA LEU A 46 9.42 9.58 2.89
C LEU A 46 9.05 10.09 1.50
N GLU A 47 7.75 10.26 1.20
CA GLU A 47 7.24 10.64 -0.12
C GLU A 47 7.83 9.79 -1.27
N ASN A 48 8.17 8.53 -0.98
CA ASN A 48 8.70 7.56 -1.93
C ASN A 48 7.62 6.54 -2.33
N PRO A 49 7.64 6.00 -3.55
CA PRO A 49 6.71 4.95 -3.97
C PRO A 49 6.95 3.67 -3.17
N PHE A 50 5.88 3.04 -2.69
CA PHE A 50 5.92 1.78 -1.94
C PHE A 50 5.26 0.66 -2.74
N LEU A 51 5.85 -0.53 -2.68
CA LEU A 51 5.22 -1.78 -3.12
C LEU A 51 4.99 -2.66 -1.90
N LEU A 52 3.74 -2.99 -1.63
CA LEU A 52 3.30 -3.84 -0.53
C LEU A 52 2.78 -5.15 -1.10
N ILE A 53 3.37 -6.26 -0.66
CA ILE A 53 3.01 -7.60 -1.10
C ILE A 53 2.46 -8.34 0.13
N PHE A 54 1.18 -8.67 0.11
CA PHE A 54 0.48 -9.41 1.16
C PHE A 54 0.28 -10.87 0.77
N ASN A 55 -0.05 -11.75 1.70
CA ASN A 55 -0.04 -13.19 1.47
C ASN A 55 -1.03 -13.63 0.38
N ASP A 56 -2.19 -12.97 0.32
CA ASP A 56 -3.25 -13.27 -0.64
C ASP A 56 -4.07 -12.02 -1.03
N LYS A 57 -5.02 -12.21 -1.94
CA LYS A 57 -5.92 -11.14 -2.43
C LYS A 57 -6.78 -10.55 -1.31
N GLU A 58 -7.20 -11.34 -0.34
CA GLU A 58 -8.12 -10.91 0.72
C GLU A 58 -7.37 -10.01 1.72
N GLU A 59 -6.17 -10.42 2.15
CA GLU A 59 -5.30 -9.62 3.00
C GLU A 59 -4.88 -8.32 2.28
N ALA A 60 -4.52 -8.41 0.98
CA ALA A 60 -4.20 -7.23 0.19
C ALA A 60 -5.38 -6.24 0.11
N ALA A 61 -6.60 -6.73 -0.13
CA ALA A 61 -7.80 -5.90 -0.16
C ALA A 61 -8.12 -5.28 1.22
N TYR A 62 -7.90 -6.03 2.30
CA TYR A 62 -8.06 -5.53 3.68
C TYR A 62 -7.14 -4.34 3.94
N TYR A 63 -5.84 -4.48 3.66
CA TYR A 63 -4.87 -3.40 3.87
C TYR A 63 -5.06 -2.23 2.89
N LEU A 64 -5.51 -2.48 1.66
CA LEU A 64 -5.88 -1.43 0.71
C LEU A 64 -6.91 -0.48 1.33
N ASN A 65 -8.03 -1.03 1.83
CA ASN A 65 -9.12 -0.25 2.42
C ASN A 65 -8.66 0.56 3.65
N ASP A 66 -7.89 -0.07 4.54
CA ASP A 66 -7.30 0.58 5.71
C ASP A 66 -6.44 1.79 5.29
N LEU A 67 -5.56 1.59 4.29
CA LEU A 67 -4.64 2.63 3.82
C LEU A 67 -5.38 3.75 3.08
N GLU A 68 -6.37 3.43 2.26
CA GLU A 68 -7.25 4.42 1.62
C GLU A 68 -7.92 5.31 2.66
N GLN A 69 -8.52 4.70 3.69
CA GLN A 69 -9.18 5.46 4.76
C GLN A 69 -8.18 6.34 5.53
N LEU A 70 -7.00 5.81 5.90
CA LEU A 70 -5.99 6.55 6.65
C LEU A 70 -5.37 7.71 5.86
N LEU A 71 -5.27 7.58 4.53
CA LEU A 71 -4.74 8.62 3.66
C LEU A 71 -5.80 9.63 3.23
N GLU A 72 -7.05 9.21 2.98
CA GLU A 72 -8.17 10.08 2.61
C GLU A 72 -8.55 11.05 3.74
N VAL A 73 -8.55 10.59 5.00
CA VAL A 73 -8.93 11.41 6.18
C VAL A 73 -8.03 12.64 6.39
N ASN A 74 -6.81 12.66 5.82
CA ASN A 74 -5.77 13.63 6.16
C ASN A 74 -5.47 14.69 5.08
N ARG A 75 -6.39 14.95 4.14
CA ARG A 75 -6.50 16.13 3.21
C ARG A 75 -5.21 16.65 2.52
N SER A 76 -4.17 15.84 2.37
CA SER A 76 -3.04 16.10 1.46
C SER A 76 -2.85 14.98 0.42
N ALA A 77 -3.51 13.84 0.63
CA ALA A 77 -3.50 12.72 -0.29
C ALA A 77 -4.77 12.74 -1.16
N SER A 78 -4.60 12.55 -2.47
CA SER A 78 -5.74 12.33 -3.37
C SER A 78 -6.15 10.86 -3.24
N ARG A 79 -7.40 10.50 -3.58
CA ARG A 79 -7.93 9.11 -3.63
C ARG A 79 -7.10 8.12 -4.46
N HIS A 80 -6.00 8.57 -5.08
CA HIS A 80 -5.20 7.79 -6.01
C HIS A 80 -3.79 7.54 -5.45
N ASP A 81 -3.57 7.72 -4.15
CA ASP A 81 -2.26 7.50 -3.52
C ASP A 81 -2.06 6.06 -3.06
N VAL A 82 -3.14 5.26 -3.05
CA VAL A 82 -3.10 3.81 -2.88
C VAL A 82 -3.71 3.19 -4.13
N LEU A 83 -3.01 2.24 -4.74
CA LEU A 83 -3.43 1.57 -5.96
C LEU A 83 -3.36 0.06 -5.76
N PHE A 84 -4.35 -0.66 -6.27
CA PHE A 84 -4.34 -2.11 -6.26
C PHE A 84 -3.79 -2.66 -7.58
N TYR A 85 -2.80 -3.56 -7.49
CA TYR A 85 -2.30 -4.30 -8.65
C TYR A 85 -2.86 -5.72 -8.62
N PRO A 86 -3.89 -6.01 -9.44
CA PRO A 86 -4.53 -7.32 -9.45
C PRO A 86 -3.71 -8.32 -10.26
N GLY A 87 -3.89 -9.59 -9.93
CA GLY A 87 -3.26 -10.67 -10.68
C GLY A 87 -3.79 -10.86 -12.08
N SER A 88 -2.90 -11.38 -12.91
CA SER A 88 -3.15 -11.65 -14.34
C SER A 88 -3.99 -12.89 -14.59
N TYR A 89 -4.12 -13.80 -13.62
CA TYR A 89 -4.53 -15.17 -13.86
C TYR A 89 -6.05 -15.37 -13.84
N ARG A 90 -6.57 -15.99 -14.91
CA ARG A 90 -7.95 -16.49 -14.98
C ARG A 90 -8.02 -17.88 -14.37
N ARG A 91 -8.73 -18.06 -13.25
CA ARG A 91 -9.08 -19.40 -12.78
C ARG A 91 -10.13 -19.99 -13.73
N PRO A 92 -9.95 -21.22 -14.25
CA PRO A 92 -11.00 -21.90 -15.00
C PRO A 92 -12.30 -21.95 -14.17
N TYR A 93 -13.44 -21.70 -14.81
CA TYR A 93 -14.81 -21.77 -14.24
C TYR A 93 -15.28 -20.61 -13.33
N GLN A 94 -14.51 -19.52 -13.18
CA GLN A 94 -14.99 -18.31 -12.54
C GLN A 94 -15.59 -17.36 -13.59
N ILE A 95 -16.92 -17.27 -13.65
CA ILE A 95 -17.63 -16.24 -14.43
C ILE A 95 -17.48 -14.93 -13.64
N GLU A 96 -16.39 -14.19 -13.86
CA GLU A 96 -16.28 -12.83 -13.34
C GLU A 96 -16.36 -11.81 -14.48
N ASP A 97 -17.18 -10.77 -14.30
CA ASP A 97 -17.21 -9.54 -15.11
C ASP A 97 -15.91 -8.70 -15.00
N THR A 98 -14.87 -9.20 -14.31
CA THR A 98 -13.69 -8.46 -13.83
C THR A 98 -12.54 -8.31 -14.83
N ASP A 99 -12.59 -8.94 -16.00
CA ASP A 99 -11.49 -8.93 -16.98
C ASP A 99 -11.14 -7.48 -17.41
N ASN A 100 -12.16 -6.66 -17.66
CA ASN A 100 -11.97 -5.25 -18.01
C ASN A 100 -11.48 -4.41 -16.82
N ALA A 101 -11.97 -4.69 -15.60
CA ALA A 101 -11.57 -3.96 -14.39
C ALA A 101 -10.10 -4.23 -14.03
N ASN A 102 -9.65 -5.48 -14.12
CA ASN A 102 -8.26 -5.85 -13.84
C ASN A 102 -7.29 -5.26 -14.86
N ILE A 103 -7.67 -5.24 -16.15
CA ILE A 103 -6.89 -4.58 -17.20
C ILE A 103 -6.76 -3.08 -16.91
N LEU A 104 -7.86 -2.42 -16.53
CA LEU A 104 -7.86 -1.00 -16.19
C LEU A 104 -6.95 -0.69 -14.99
N LEU A 105 -7.08 -1.44 -13.89
CA LEU A 105 -6.28 -1.25 -12.68
C LEU A 105 -4.79 -1.46 -12.95
N ARG A 106 -4.42 -2.48 -13.73
CA ARG A 106 -3.02 -2.72 -14.13
C ARG A 106 -2.48 -1.56 -14.97
N ALA A 107 -3.27 -1.08 -15.94
CA ALA A 107 -2.89 0.07 -16.75
C ALA A 107 -2.70 1.34 -15.91
N GLU A 108 -3.58 1.57 -14.92
CA GLU A 108 -3.46 2.69 -13.99
C GLU A 108 -2.17 2.63 -13.16
N VAL A 109 -1.87 1.49 -12.55
CA VAL A 109 -0.64 1.28 -11.78
C VAL A 109 0.60 1.52 -12.65
N LEU A 110 0.63 0.92 -13.85
CA LEU A 110 1.76 1.09 -14.77
C LEU A 110 1.92 2.55 -15.22
N ASN A 111 0.82 3.24 -15.51
CA ASN A 111 0.86 4.67 -15.84
C ASN A 111 1.38 5.51 -14.67
N ARG A 112 0.98 5.20 -13.43
CA ARG A 112 1.49 5.88 -12.23
C ARG A 112 3.00 5.72 -12.12
N ILE A 113 3.49 4.47 -12.18
CA ILE A 113 4.92 4.13 -12.10
C ILE A 113 5.69 4.84 -13.22
N ASN A 114 5.20 4.77 -14.46
CA ASN A 114 5.89 5.35 -15.61
C ASN A 114 5.94 6.89 -15.55
N SER A 115 4.89 7.53 -15.03
CA SER A 115 4.83 8.99 -14.94
C SER A 115 5.81 9.58 -13.92
N GLN A 116 6.08 8.86 -12.81
CA GLN A 116 6.86 9.30 -11.65
C GLN A 116 6.46 10.67 -11.07
N LYS A 117 5.28 11.21 -11.44
CA LYS A 117 4.85 12.57 -11.06
C LYS A 117 4.47 12.67 -9.59
N LYS A 118 3.98 11.56 -9.01
CA LYS A 118 3.52 11.50 -7.62
C LYS A 118 3.81 10.12 -7.05
N PRO A 119 4.40 10.01 -5.84
CA PRO A 119 4.54 8.73 -5.15
C PRO A 119 3.18 8.09 -4.90
N ALA A 120 3.15 6.76 -4.89
CA ALA A 120 1.96 5.97 -4.59
C ALA A 120 2.34 4.72 -3.81
N ILE A 121 1.41 4.22 -3.02
CA ILE A 121 1.45 2.90 -2.43
C ILE A 121 0.77 1.94 -3.40
N ILE A 122 1.48 0.91 -3.83
CA ILE A 122 0.94 -0.16 -4.67
C ILE A 122 0.76 -1.37 -3.78
N VAL A 123 -0.47 -1.88 -3.73
CA VAL A 123 -0.87 -3.05 -2.93
C VAL A 123 -1.10 -4.23 -3.86
N THR A 124 -0.48 -5.37 -3.55
CA THR A 124 -0.57 -6.59 -4.36
C THR A 124 -0.36 -7.86 -3.52
N TYR A 125 -0.31 -9.02 -4.18
CA TYR A 125 -0.15 -10.34 -3.59
C TYR A 125 0.68 -11.25 -4.52
N PRO A 126 1.30 -12.34 -4.02
CA PRO A 126 2.24 -13.19 -4.77
C PRO A 126 1.74 -13.72 -6.11
N ASP A 127 0.45 -14.02 -6.23
CA ASP A 127 -0.15 -14.59 -7.46
C ASP A 127 -0.35 -13.55 -8.59
N ALA A 128 0.08 -12.29 -8.40
CA ALA A 128 -0.26 -11.17 -9.28
C ALA A 128 0.63 -10.90 -10.49
#